data_AF-A0ABD0R150-F1
#
_entry.id   AF-A0ABD0R150-F1
#
_cell.length_a   1.000
_cell.length_b   1.000
_cell.length_c   1.000
_cell.angle_alpha   90.00
_cell.angle_beta   90.00
_cell.angle_gamma   90.00
#
_symmetry.space_group_name_H-M   'P 1'
#
loop_
_entity.id
_entity.type
_entity.pdbx_description
1 polymer ?
#
loop_
_entity_poly.entity_id
_entity_poly.type
_entity_poly.pdbx_seq_one_letter_code
_entity_poly.pdbx_strand_id
1 'polypeptide(L)' 'VIFPEYLQENYIMCNGEGEYVCQNSQCICQCADEFPQCNCPTTDLQIMENTLIGMAETWEASYNDFENS' A
#
# COMPACT_ATOMS: atom_id res chain seq x y z
N VAL A 1 -0.28 5.18 13.36
CA VAL A 1 -1.05 4.89 12.14
C VAL A 1 -1.81 3.61 12.39
N ILE A 2 -3.14 3.61 12.26
CA ILE A 2 -3.94 2.39 12.40
C ILE A 2 -4.07 1.82 10.99
N PHE A 3 -3.44 0.68 10.74
CA PHE A 3 -3.60 -0.02 9.46
C PHE A 3 -4.95 -0.76 9.44
N PRO A 4 -5.59 -0.87 8.27
CA PRO A 4 -6.69 -1.81 8.05
C PRO A 4 -6.35 -3.22 8.53
N GLU A 5 -7.35 -3.97 9.00
CA GLU A 5 -7.19 -5.29 9.63
C GLU A 5 -6.47 -6.29 8.71
N TYR A 6 -6.77 -6.28 7.40
CA TYR A 6 -6.10 -7.12 6.40
C TYR A 6 -4.63 -6.75 6.17
N LEU A 7 -4.24 -5.50 6.42
CA LEU A 7 -2.84 -5.06 6.37
C LEU A 7 -2.11 -5.43 7.65
N GLN A 8 -2.80 -5.48 8.81
CA GLN A 8 -2.18 -5.87 10.08
C GLN A 8 -1.75 -7.35 10.08
N GLU A 9 -2.57 -8.27 9.58
CA GLU A 9 -2.22 -9.69 9.53
C GLU A 9 -1.05 -9.99 8.59
N ASN A 10 -1.02 -9.35 7.41
CA ASN A 10 0.09 -9.48 6.45
C ASN A 10 1.39 -8.82 6.95
N TYR A 11 1.31 -7.70 7.69
CA TYR A 11 2.53 -7.05 8.21
C TYR A 11 3.19 -7.86 9.34
N ILE A 12 2.40 -8.63 10.07
CA ILE A 12 2.86 -9.49 11.17
C ILE A 12 3.39 -10.83 10.64
N MET A 13 2.87 -11.35 9.53
CA MET A 13 3.28 -12.64 8.98
C MET A 13 4.05 -12.44 7.68
N CYS A 14 5.32 -12.84 7.63
CA CYS A 14 6.19 -12.73 6.45
C CYS A 14 5.70 -13.45 5.18
N ASN A 15 4.52 -14.10 5.18
CA ASN A 15 3.97 -14.86 4.06
C ASN A 15 4.93 -15.88 3.41
N GLY A 16 5.92 -16.37 4.18
CA GLY A 16 6.96 -17.28 3.67
C GLY A 16 8.09 -16.59 2.90
N GLU A 17 8.08 -15.25 2.83
CA GLU A 17 9.05 -14.41 2.11
C GLU A 17 10.16 -13.85 3.02
N GLY A 18 10.20 -14.27 4.29
CA GLY A 18 11.17 -13.76 5.26
C GLY A 18 11.10 -14.44 6.63
N GLU A 19 12.03 -14.04 7.50
CA GLU A 19 12.10 -14.48 8.88
C GLU A 19 11.38 -13.49 9.80
N TYR A 20 10.57 -14.02 10.71
CA TYR A 20 9.87 -13.21 11.71
C TYR A 20 10.75 -12.99 12.94
N VAL A 21 11.21 -11.75 13.14
CA VAL A 21 12.16 -11.40 14.21
C VAL A 21 11.50 -10.43 15.19
N CYS A 22 11.48 -10.81 16.48
CA CYS A 22 10.90 -9.99 17.55
C CYS A 22 11.95 -9.56 18.59
N GLN A 23 11.99 -8.28 18.91
CA GLN A 23 12.82 -7.71 19.97
C GLN A 23 12.03 -6.66 20.77
N ASN A 24 12.00 -6.77 22.10
CA ASN A 24 11.29 -5.83 22.99
C ASN A 24 9.81 -5.59 22.60
N SER A 25 9.08 -6.65 22.26
CA SER A 25 7.68 -6.60 21.80
C SER A 25 7.45 -5.88 20.47
N GLN A 26 8.53 -5.51 19.76
CA GLN A 26 8.45 -5.07 18.37
C GLN A 26 8.87 -6.23 17.48
N CYS A 27 8.03 -6.55 16.50
CA CYS A 27 8.32 -7.60 15.54
C CYS A 27 8.40 -7.00 14.15
N ILE A 28 9.34 -7.51 13.36
CA ILE A 28 9.52 -7.15 11.97
C ILE A 28 9.61 -8.43 11.13
N CYS A 29 9.29 -8.29 9.86
CA CYS A 29 9.68 -9.27 8.87
C CYS A 29 11.05 -8.90 8.30
N GLN A 30 12.05 -9.77 8.50
CA GLN A 30 13.31 -9.68 7.80
C GLN A 30 13.17 -10.43 6.48
N CYS A 31 12.99 -9.70 5.39
CA CYS A 31 12.83 -10.29 4.06
C CYS A 31 14.03 -11.14 3.65
N ALA A 32 13.78 -12.24 2.96
CA ALA A 32 14.83 -13.01 2.29
C ALA A 32 15.32 -12.26 1.04
N ASP A 33 16.54 -12.58 0.59
CA ASP A 33 17.17 -11.91 -0.56
C ASP A 33 16.38 -12.12 -1.86
N GLU A 34 15.63 -13.23 -1.97
CA GLU A 34 14.74 -13.53 -3.10
C GLU A 34 13.48 -12.66 -3.10
N PHE A 35 13.10 -12.08 -1.95
CA PHE A 35 11.90 -11.28 -1.76
C PHE A 35 12.20 -9.91 -1.13
N PRO A 36 13.02 -9.06 -1.77
CA PRO A 36 13.49 -7.80 -1.19
C PRO A 36 12.39 -6.75 -0.96
N GLN A 37 11.16 -7.05 -1.38
CA GLN A 37 9.97 -6.21 -1.22
C GLN A 37 8.88 -6.93 -0.42
N CYS A 38 9.23 -7.94 0.39
CA CYS A 38 8.26 -8.66 1.20
C CYS A 38 7.46 -7.69 2.09
N ASN A 39 6.19 -7.99 2.31
CA ASN A 39 5.23 -7.13 3.03
C ASN A 39 5.05 -5.71 2.47
N CYS A 40 5.61 -5.40 1.29
CA CYS A 40 5.33 -4.14 0.62
C CYS A 40 3.89 -4.17 0.05
N PRO A 41 2.99 -3.26 0.45
CA PRO A 41 1.59 -3.26 0.03
C PRO A 41 1.41 -2.69 -1.38
N THR A 42 2.11 -3.28 -2.36
CA THR A 42 2.20 -2.77 -3.74
C THR A 42 0.81 -2.65 -4.39
N THR A 43 -0.06 -3.64 -4.16
CA THR A 43 -1.43 -3.63 -4.69
C THR A 43 -2.22 -2.45 -4.15
N ASP A 44 -2.17 -2.19 -2.83
CA ASP A 44 -2.86 -1.05 -2.23
C ASP A 44 -2.31 0.28 -2.74
N LEU A 45 -0.97 0.39 -2.89
CA LEU A 45 -0.34 1.59 -3.46
C LEU A 45 -0.83 1.86 -4.89
N GLN A 46 -0.92 0.82 -5.73
CA GLN A 46 -1.43 0.94 -7.09
C GLN A 46 -2.91 1.34 -7.13
N ILE A 47 -3.73 0.79 -6.23
CA ILE A 47 -5.14 1.17 -6.11
C ILE A 47 -5.25 2.66 -5.71
N MET A 48 -4.47 3.09 -4.73
CA MET A 48 -4.43 4.49 -4.32
C MET A 48 -3.98 5.41 -5.46
N GLU A 49 -2.92 5.04 -6.18
CA GLU A 49 -2.42 5.80 -7.33
C GLU A 49 -3.48 5.94 -8.42
N ASN A 50 -4.11 4.84 -8.83
CA ASN A 50 -5.18 4.85 -9.83
C ASN A 50 -6.38 5.69 -9.39
N THR A 51 -6.71 5.67 -8.10
CA THR A 51 -7.80 6.49 -7.54
C THR A 51 -7.47 7.98 -7.66
N LEU A 52 -6.23 8.37 -7.31
CA LEU A 52 -5.78 9.76 -7.43
C LEU A 52 -5.77 10.24 -8.88
N ILE A 53 -5.32 9.39 -9.81
CA ILE A 53 -5.35 9.68 -11.25
C ILE A 53 -6.79 9.93 -11.72
N GLY A 54 -7.72 9.01 -11.43
CA GLY A 54 -9.11 9.16 -11.84
C GLY A 54 -9.79 10.40 -11.23
N MET A 55 -9.43 10.78 -10.01
CA MET A 55 -9.89 12.04 -9.40
C MET A 55 -9.36 13.27 -10.15
N ALA A 56 -8.08 13.26 -10.55
CA ALA A 56 -7.48 14.35 -11.31
C ALA A 56 -8.13 14.51 -12.68
N GLU A 57 -8.35 13.40 -13.41
CA GLU A 57 -9.02 13.41 -14.71
C GLU A 57 -10.47 13.91 -14.61
N THR A 58 -11.20 13.47 -13.58
CA THR A 58 -12.58 13.92 -13.32
C THR A 58 -12.64 15.41 -13.02
N TRP A 59 -11.68 15.91 -12.23
CA TRP A 59 -11.58 17.32 -11.92
C TRP A 59 -11.27 18.15 -13.18
N GLU A 60 -10.30 17.72 -13.99
CA GLU A 60 -9.97 18.40 -15.26
C GLU A 60 -11.16 18.46 -16.20
N ALA A 61 -11.89 17.34 -16.37
CA ALA A 61 -13.10 17.30 -17.20
C ALA A 61 -14.17 18.28 -16.68
N SER A 62 -14.44 18.26 -15.37
CA SER A 62 -15.43 19.15 -14.75
C SER A 62 -15.05 20.63 -14.86
N TYR A 63 -13.76 20.93 -14.76
CA TYR A 63 -13.23 22.28 -14.91
C TYR A 63 -13.38 22.79 -16.35
N ASN A 64 -13.05 21.95 -17.34
CA ASN A 64 -13.24 22.29 -18.75
C ASN A 64 -14.72 22.51 -19.09
N ASP A 65 -15.64 21.69 -18.56
CA ASP A 65 -17.08 21.88 -18.76
C ASP A 65 -17.57 23.22 -18.18
N PHE A 66 -17.04 23.62 -17.02
CA PHE A 66 -17.35 24.89 -16.39
C PHE A 66 -16.85 26.09 -17.20
N GLU A 67 -15.61 26.09 -17.68
CA GLU A 67 -15.05 27.19 -18.48
C GLU A 67 -15.76 27.37 -19.83
N ASN A 68 -16.39 26.32 -20.35
CA ASN A 68 -17.14 26.34 -21.61
C ASN A 68 -18.65 26.60 -21.43
N SER A 69 -19.13 26.88 -20.20
CA SER A 69 -20.52 27.20 -19.86
C SER A 69 -20.78 28.69 -19.75
#